data_AF-A0A939C1R6-F1
#
_entry.id   AF-A0A939C1R6-F1
#
_cell.length_a   1.000
_cell.length_b   1.000
_cell.length_c   1.000
_cell.angle_alpha   90.00
_cell.angle_beta   90.00
_cell.angle_gamma   90.00
#
_symmetry.space_group_name_H-M   'P 1'
#
loop_
_entity.id
_entity.type
_entity.pdbx_description
1 polymer ?
#
loop_
_entity_poly.entity_id
_entity_poly.type
_entity_poly.pdbx_seq_one_letter_code
_entity_poly.pdbx_strand_id
1 'polypeptide(L)'
;MLAAGLVLAGCGSTTGGTAQVDPNGVSTSSSSSEESSRTSTSSSRSSSSQSSTSSRSSESSSEDSSSDDSTSSEDGTEDSTSDDPSGVLDAQTEAWFTTFCQATLDAGQYASPSTAGQSLEEAQLTIAQAYADIAGSAADSVVILEQTEAPTFSGADTLKQSSVGRFQTLADVYGRGSQTIAALTVTSEQDLRDAVDAVEGEATAALDAGARVQVPDDILAAAKALPACENVLG
;
A
#
# COMPACT_ATOMS: atom_id res chain seq x y z
N MET A 1 -16.74 4.15 -9.89
CA MET A 1 -16.15 5.40 -10.42
C MET A 1 -15.40 6.09 -9.29
N LEU A 2 -14.13 5.73 -9.08
CA LEU A 2 -13.16 6.64 -8.46
C LEU A 2 -12.30 7.20 -9.58
N ALA A 3 -12.90 8.14 -10.32
CA ALA A 3 -12.12 9.18 -10.96
C ALA A 3 -11.85 10.18 -9.84
N ALA A 4 -10.70 10.05 -9.17
CA ALA A 4 -10.13 11.20 -8.49
C ALA A 4 -9.63 12.13 -9.59
N GLY A 5 -10.57 12.92 -10.12
CA GLY A 5 -10.24 14.15 -10.82
C GLY A 5 -9.56 15.07 -9.81
N LEU A 6 -8.25 14.90 -9.64
CA LEU A 6 -7.41 15.88 -8.99
C LEU A 6 -7.10 16.98 -10.00
N VAL A 7 -8.15 17.72 -10.36
CA VAL A 7 -7.99 19.07 -10.87
C VAL A 7 -7.55 19.90 -9.67
N LEU A 8 -6.25 19.96 -9.39
CA LEU A 8 -5.72 21.07 -8.60
C LEU A 8 -5.79 22.31 -9.48
N ALA A 9 -6.91 23.02 -9.35
CA ALA A 9 -6.96 24.43 -9.62
C ALA A 9 -5.77 25.09 -8.90
N GLY A 10 -4.90 25.74 -9.68
CA GLY A 10 -3.85 26.58 -9.14
C GLY A 10 -4.46 27.66 -8.23
N CYS A 11 -4.25 27.53 -6.93
CA CYS A 11 -4.33 28.65 -6.02
C CYS A 11 -2.95 29.31 -6.01
N GLY A 12 -2.75 30.21 -6.97
CA GLY A 12 -1.63 31.14 -6.95
C GLY A 12 -1.75 32.03 -5.71
N SER A 13 -0.85 31.85 -4.75
CA SER A 13 -0.46 32.90 -3.82
C SER A 13 1.02 33.18 -4.03
N THR A 14 1.28 34.13 -4.90
CA THR A 14 2.58 34.78 -5.11
C THR A 14 3.04 35.41 -3.79
N THR A 15 4.01 34.79 -3.12
CA THR A 15 4.87 35.49 -2.17
C THR A 15 6.29 35.38 -2.70
N GLY A 16 6.79 36.50 -3.23
CA GLY A 16 8.13 36.60 -3.79
C GLY A 16 9.20 36.39 -2.72
N GLY A 17 10.12 35.48 -3.01
CA GLY A 17 11.40 35.35 -2.34
C GLY A 17 12.49 35.24 -3.40
N THR A 18 13.29 36.29 -3.56
CA THR A 18 14.46 36.29 -4.44
C THR A 18 15.56 35.41 -3.83
N ALA A 19 15.71 34.19 -4.32
CA ALA A 19 16.89 33.37 -4.03
C ALA A 19 18.01 33.75 -5.03
N GLN A 20 19.08 34.27 -4.46
CA GLN A 20 20.31 34.68 -5.13
C GLN A 20 21.06 33.44 -5.65
N VAL A 21 21.40 33.44 -6.94
CA VAL A 21 22.18 32.39 -7.61
C VAL A 21 23.66 32.61 -7.31
N ASP A 22 24.34 31.57 -6.82
CA ASP A 22 25.80 31.54 -6.63
C ASP A 22 26.46 31.02 -7.93
N PRO A 23 27.31 31.82 -8.63
CA PRO A 23 27.80 31.49 -9.96
C PRO A 23 29.16 30.80 -9.97
N ASN A 24 29.43 29.84 -9.08
CA ASN A 24 30.69 29.09 -9.12
C ASN A 24 30.55 27.63 -8.65
N GLY A 25 30.48 26.73 -9.63
CA GLY A 25 30.45 25.29 -9.38
C GLY A 25 30.76 24.47 -10.63
N VAL A 26 31.87 24.79 -11.30
CA VAL A 26 32.45 23.91 -12.32
C VAL A 26 32.92 22.61 -11.67
N SER A 27 32.41 21.48 -12.15
CA SER A 27 33.15 20.21 -12.16
C SER A 27 32.57 19.28 -13.22
N THR A 28 33.16 19.44 -14.40
CA THR A 28 33.32 18.42 -15.43
C THR A 28 33.82 17.09 -14.86
N SER A 29 33.17 16.00 -15.24
CA SER A 29 33.83 14.70 -15.43
C SER A 29 33.05 13.90 -16.47
N SER A 30 33.55 13.99 -17.70
CA SER A 30 33.28 13.02 -18.76
C SER A 30 34.08 11.75 -18.49
N SER A 31 33.49 10.58 -18.68
CA SER A 31 34.24 9.40 -19.14
C SER A 31 33.30 8.41 -19.84
N SER A 32 33.84 7.88 -20.92
CA SER A 32 33.16 7.21 -22.03
C SER A 32 33.02 5.70 -21.84
N SER A 33 31.96 5.18 -22.46
CA SER A 33 31.84 3.94 -23.25
C SER A 33 32.69 2.73 -22.90
N GLU A 34 32.05 1.58 -22.64
CA GLU A 34 32.40 0.31 -23.29
C GLU A 34 31.15 -0.56 -23.54
N GLU A 35 31.00 -0.96 -24.79
CA GLU A 35 30.09 -1.96 -25.34
C GLU A 35 30.61 -3.36 -24.96
N SER A 36 29.73 -4.27 -24.54
CA SER A 36 30.01 -5.70 -24.64
C SER A 36 28.72 -6.50 -24.78
N SER A 37 28.52 -6.93 -26.02
CA SER A 37 27.69 -8.08 -26.38
C SER A 37 28.13 -9.32 -25.59
N ARG A 38 27.17 -10.15 -25.14
CA ARG A 38 27.02 -11.57 -25.57
C ARG A 38 26.12 -12.40 -24.65
N THR A 39 25.47 -13.34 -25.34
CA THR A 39 25.10 -14.71 -24.95
C THR A 39 23.87 -14.96 -24.09
N SER A 40 22.79 -15.30 -24.81
CA SER A 40 21.82 -16.32 -24.46
C SER A 40 22.48 -17.58 -23.89
N THR A 41 21.97 -18.08 -22.77
CA THR A 41 22.13 -19.49 -22.38
C THR A 41 20.80 -20.00 -21.86
N SER A 42 20.20 -20.88 -22.66
CA SER A 42 19.08 -21.75 -22.29
C SER A 42 19.60 -22.95 -21.49
N SER A 43 18.85 -23.38 -20.48
CA SER A 43 18.81 -24.72 -19.84
C SER A 43 18.37 -24.53 -18.39
N SER A 44 17.67 -25.43 -17.70
CA SER A 44 16.98 -26.66 -18.02
C SER A 44 16.15 -27.00 -16.78
N ARG A 45 15.10 -27.78 -17.01
CA ARG A 45 14.21 -28.40 -16.04
C ARG A 45 14.95 -29.04 -14.86
N SER A 46 14.36 -29.01 -13.68
CA SER A 46 14.44 -30.12 -12.74
C SER A 46 13.20 -30.18 -11.86
N SER A 47 12.49 -31.29 -12.03
CA SER A 47 11.40 -31.76 -11.20
C SER A 47 11.97 -32.42 -9.94
N SER A 48 11.32 -32.25 -8.80
CA SER A 48 11.39 -33.24 -7.72
C SER A 48 10.17 -33.13 -6.82
N SER A 49 9.30 -34.12 -7.00
CA SER A 49 8.25 -34.55 -6.09
C SER A 49 8.85 -34.98 -4.75
N GLN A 50 8.20 -34.63 -3.64
CA GLN A 50 8.28 -35.42 -2.41
C GLN A 50 6.90 -35.50 -1.76
N SER A 51 6.59 -36.72 -1.35
CA SER A 51 5.30 -37.20 -0.87
C SER A 51 5.25 -37.21 0.66
N SER A 52 4.02 -37.09 1.18
CA SER A 52 3.47 -37.81 2.34
C SER A 52 4.18 -37.76 3.70
N THR A 53 3.49 -37.23 4.71
CA THR A 53 3.38 -37.91 6.03
C THR A 53 2.04 -37.63 6.70
N SER A 54 1.51 -38.69 7.30
CA SER A 54 0.18 -38.84 7.88
C SER A 54 0.10 -38.45 9.36
N SER A 55 -1.15 -38.28 9.81
CA SER A 55 -1.71 -38.68 11.12
C SER A 55 -1.25 -37.96 12.39
N ARG A 56 -2.22 -37.42 13.15
CA ARG A 56 -2.61 -37.94 14.48
C ARG A 56 -3.82 -37.22 15.10
N SER A 57 -4.74 -38.04 15.59
CA SER A 57 -5.87 -37.73 16.48
C SER A 57 -5.41 -37.39 17.90
N SER A 58 -6.21 -36.60 18.63
CA SER A 58 -6.34 -36.52 20.11
C SER A 58 -7.57 -35.64 20.38
N GLU A 59 -8.80 -36.13 20.56
CA GLU A 59 -9.45 -36.59 21.80
C GLU A 59 -8.92 -36.02 23.13
N SER A 60 -9.76 -35.25 23.84
CA SER A 60 -9.96 -35.15 25.30
C SER A 60 -10.94 -33.98 25.56
N SER A 61 -12.18 -34.21 26.02
CA SER A 61 -12.64 -34.56 27.38
C SER A 61 -13.01 -33.33 28.22
N SER A 62 -14.25 -33.41 28.70
CA SER A 62 -15.06 -32.59 29.60
C SER A 62 -14.35 -31.97 30.81
N GLU A 63 -14.80 -30.79 31.25
CA GLU A 63 -14.93 -30.47 32.68
C GLU A 63 -16.17 -29.57 32.88
N ASP A 64 -17.10 -30.04 33.71
CA ASP A 64 -18.22 -29.33 34.32
C ASP A 64 -17.68 -28.50 35.49
N SER A 65 -18.17 -27.27 35.69
CA SER A 65 -18.07 -26.59 36.98
C SER A 65 -19.18 -25.55 37.12
N SER A 66 -20.23 -25.99 37.81
CA SER A 66 -21.17 -25.10 38.50
C SER A 66 -20.52 -24.53 39.75
N SER A 67 -20.70 -23.23 40.04
CA SER A 67 -20.67 -22.69 41.40
C SER A 67 -21.48 -21.40 41.47
N ASP A 68 -22.42 -21.42 42.40
CA ASP A 68 -23.33 -20.37 42.82
C ASP A 68 -22.65 -19.29 43.71
N ASP A 69 -23.34 -18.16 43.77
CA ASP A 69 -23.63 -17.31 44.93
C ASP A 69 -22.80 -16.03 45.24
N SER A 70 -23.58 -14.95 45.27
CA SER A 70 -23.51 -13.74 46.12
C SER A 70 -22.29 -12.82 46.08
N THR A 71 -22.51 -11.55 45.73
CA THR A 71 -22.81 -10.49 46.73
C THR A 71 -22.97 -9.12 46.07
N SER A 72 -23.89 -8.34 46.63
CA SER A 72 -24.15 -6.93 46.34
C SER A 72 -23.09 -6.07 47.02
N SER A 73 -22.55 -5.07 46.31
CA SER A 73 -22.19 -3.77 46.88
C SER A 73 -21.95 -2.75 45.77
N GLU A 74 -22.49 -1.57 46.05
CA GLU A 74 -22.55 -0.37 45.24
C GLU A 74 -21.16 0.20 44.97
N ASP A 75 -20.87 0.59 43.73
CA ASP A 75 -19.85 1.58 43.44
C ASP A 75 -20.33 2.46 42.28
N GLY A 76 -20.42 3.76 42.56
CA GLY A 76 -20.70 4.76 41.55
C GLY A 76 -19.50 4.89 40.64
N THR A 77 -19.71 4.74 39.34
CA THR A 77 -18.85 5.36 38.36
C THR A 77 -19.74 5.85 37.24
N GLU A 78 -19.87 7.17 37.25
CA GLU A 78 -20.18 8.07 36.15
C GLU A 78 -20.12 7.36 34.79
N ASP A 79 -21.30 7.21 34.19
CA ASP A 79 -21.54 6.82 32.82
C ASP A 79 -20.85 7.85 31.91
N SER A 80 -19.56 7.64 31.66
CA SER A 80 -18.90 8.09 30.45
C SER A 80 -18.97 6.91 29.50
N THR A 81 -20.15 6.67 28.95
CA THR A 81 -20.28 6.05 27.63
C THR A 81 -19.60 6.98 26.64
N SER A 82 -18.26 6.96 26.64
CA SER A 82 -17.54 7.24 25.42
C SER A 82 -18.02 6.17 24.45
N ASP A 83 -18.90 6.57 23.53
CA ASP A 83 -19.11 5.90 22.24
C ASP A 83 -17.77 5.86 21.50
N ASP A 84 -16.83 5.11 22.05
CA ASP A 84 -15.53 4.83 21.48
C ASP A 84 -15.73 3.53 20.71
N PRO A 85 -16.01 3.59 19.40
CA PRO A 85 -16.24 2.39 18.59
C PRO A 85 -15.01 1.46 18.57
N SER A 86 -13.86 1.97 19.00
CA SER A 86 -12.63 1.23 19.33
C SER A 86 -12.86 0.02 20.23
N GLY A 87 -13.83 0.08 21.16
CA GLY A 87 -14.12 -1.02 22.09
C GLY A 87 -14.65 -2.30 21.43
N VAL A 88 -14.97 -2.24 20.13
CA VAL A 88 -15.41 -3.39 19.33
C VAL A 88 -14.24 -4.15 18.70
N LEU A 89 -13.09 -3.51 18.49
CA LEU A 89 -11.91 -4.19 17.94
C LEU A 89 -11.11 -4.83 19.07
N ASP A 90 -10.82 -6.11 18.93
CA ASP A 90 -9.73 -6.70 19.73
C ASP A 90 -8.38 -6.13 19.27
N ALA A 91 -7.37 -6.20 20.16
CA ALA A 91 -6.06 -5.60 19.93
C ALA A 91 -5.36 -6.09 18.65
N GLN A 92 -5.60 -7.34 18.23
CA GLN A 92 -5.00 -7.92 17.03
C GLN A 92 -5.68 -7.37 15.77
N THR A 93 -7.01 -7.27 15.76
CA THR A 93 -7.76 -6.64 14.66
C THR A 93 -7.42 -5.15 14.52
N GLU A 94 -7.33 -4.41 15.63
CA GLU A 94 -6.92 -3.01 15.65
C GLU A 94 -5.50 -2.82 15.09
N ALA A 95 -4.54 -3.64 15.53
CA ALA A 95 -3.17 -3.60 15.06
C ALA A 95 -3.07 -3.88 13.55
N TRP A 96 -3.85 -4.85 13.05
CA TRP A 96 -3.88 -5.16 11.63
C TRP A 96 -4.43 -4.00 10.79
N PHE A 97 -5.58 -3.42 11.17
CA PHE A 97 -6.15 -2.28 10.42
C PHE A 97 -5.25 -1.05 10.49
N THR A 98 -4.65 -0.75 11.64
CA THR A 98 -3.67 0.33 11.78
C THR A 98 -2.51 0.15 10.82
N THR A 99 -1.95 -1.06 10.77
CA THR A 99 -0.83 -1.41 9.87
C THR A 99 -1.25 -1.27 8.40
N PHE A 100 -2.41 -1.81 8.04
CA PHE A 100 -2.94 -1.73 6.68
C PHE A 100 -3.15 -0.29 6.21
N CYS A 101 -3.72 0.56 7.06
CA CYS A 101 -3.97 1.95 6.73
C CYS A 101 -2.66 2.74 6.62
N GLN A 102 -1.69 2.53 7.52
CA GLN A 102 -0.36 3.14 7.40
C GLN A 102 0.33 2.75 6.11
N ALA A 103 0.38 1.45 5.79
CA ALA A 103 0.90 0.94 4.52
C ALA A 103 0.25 1.60 3.29
N THR A 104 -1.07 1.82 3.35
CA THR A 104 -1.81 2.48 2.26
C THR A 104 -1.44 3.96 2.14
N LEU A 105 -1.29 4.67 3.27
CA LEU A 105 -0.87 6.08 3.30
C LEU A 105 0.56 6.24 2.79
N ASP A 106 1.47 5.37 3.22
CA ASP A 106 2.88 5.38 2.81
C ASP A 106 3.02 5.18 1.30
N ALA A 107 2.21 4.29 0.70
CA ALA A 107 2.19 4.11 -0.75
C ALA A 107 1.53 5.33 -1.45
N GLY A 108 0.46 5.86 -0.86
CA GLY A 108 -0.29 6.99 -1.40
C GLY A 108 0.44 8.32 -1.37
N GLN A 109 1.45 8.50 -0.52
CA GLN A 109 2.18 9.78 -0.40
C GLN A 109 2.96 10.16 -1.67
N TYR A 110 3.27 9.18 -2.50
CA TYR A 110 3.96 9.37 -3.78
C TYR A 110 2.98 9.53 -4.95
N ALA A 111 1.68 9.32 -4.73
CA ALA A 111 0.68 9.57 -5.74
C ALA A 111 0.58 11.08 -5.99
N SER A 112 0.60 11.47 -7.27
CA SER A 112 0.57 12.89 -7.72
C SER A 112 1.86 13.68 -7.44
N PRO A 113 3.03 13.25 -7.98
CA PRO A 113 4.22 14.07 -7.90
C PRO A 113 4.01 15.40 -8.63
N SER A 114 4.50 16.50 -8.05
CA SER A 114 4.42 17.81 -8.70
C SER A 114 5.49 17.94 -9.78
N THR A 115 5.06 18.16 -11.02
CA THR A 115 5.92 18.46 -12.18
C THR A 115 5.86 19.94 -12.59
N ALA A 116 5.23 20.79 -11.77
CA ALA A 116 5.02 22.19 -12.11
C ALA A 116 6.36 22.93 -12.29
N GLY A 117 6.54 23.55 -13.46
CA GLY A 117 7.73 24.33 -13.79
C GLY A 117 8.96 23.50 -14.18
N GLN A 118 8.84 22.17 -14.25
CA GLN A 118 9.89 21.28 -14.72
C GLN A 118 9.93 21.24 -16.25
N SER A 119 11.11 20.98 -16.81
CA SER A 119 11.23 20.55 -18.21
C SER A 119 10.59 19.18 -18.43
N LEU A 120 10.36 18.81 -19.68
CA LEU A 120 9.76 17.51 -20.03
C LEU A 120 10.57 16.32 -19.52
N GLU A 121 11.90 16.42 -19.61
CA GLU A 121 12.84 15.38 -19.17
C GLU A 121 12.87 15.28 -17.64
N GLU A 122 12.86 16.41 -16.92
CA GLU A 122 12.75 16.44 -15.46
C GLU A 122 11.40 15.89 -14.99
N ALA A 123 10.30 16.24 -15.67
CA ALA A 123 8.97 15.73 -15.37
C ALA A 123 8.90 14.21 -15.55
N GLN A 124 9.49 13.68 -16.63
CA GLN A 124 9.60 12.25 -16.87
C GLN A 124 10.35 11.53 -15.74
N LEU A 125 11.52 12.05 -15.34
CA LEU A 125 12.30 11.47 -14.23
C LEU A 125 11.54 11.52 -12.91
N THR A 126 10.88 12.64 -12.62
CA THR A 126 10.08 12.83 -11.41
C THR A 126 8.94 11.81 -11.33
N ILE A 127 8.22 11.59 -12.44
CA ILE A 127 7.13 10.61 -12.50
C ILE A 127 7.66 9.18 -12.39
N ALA A 128 8.73 8.86 -13.12
CA ALA A 128 9.35 7.53 -13.04
C ALA A 128 9.83 7.22 -11.62
N GLN A 129 10.44 8.19 -10.93
CA GLN A 129 10.86 8.04 -9.54
C GLN A 129 9.66 7.85 -8.61
N ALA A 130 8.63 8.68 -8.74
CA ALA A 130 7.42 8.54 -7.92
C ALA A 130 6.80 7.15 -8.05
N TYR A 131 6.73 6.60 -9.27
CA TYR A 131 6.24 5.24 -9.48
C TYR A 131 7.16 4.16 -8.90
N ALA A 132 8.48 4.36 -8.95
CA ALA A 132 9.42 3.47 -8.28
C ALA A 132 9.23 3.50 -6.76
N ASP A 133 8.95 4.68 -6.19
CA ASP A 133 8.70 4.85 -4.75
C ASP A 133 7.36 4.24 -4.32
N ILE A 134 6.28 4.40 -5.11
CA ILE A 134 5.02 3.68 -4.89
C ILE A 134 5.28 2.17 -4.91
N ALA A 135 6.04 1.69 -5.90
CA ALA A 135 6.32 0.26 -6.04
C ALA A 135 7.12 -0.30 -4.86
N GLY A 136 8.13 0.44 -4.40
CA GLY A 136 8.92 0.10 -3.22
C GLY A 136 8.06 0.08 -1.96
N SER A 137 7.28 1.13 -1.71
CA SER A 137 6.38 1.21 -0.56
C SER A 137 5.32 0.10 -0.56
N ALA A 138 4.76 -0.23 -1.73
CA ALA A 138 3.83 -1.35 -1.86
C ALA A 138 4.52 -2.70 -1.58
N ALA A 139 5.76 -2.90 -2.03
CA ALA A 139 6.53 -4.10 -1.72
C ALA A 139 6.86 -4.21 -0.22
N ASP A 140 7.21 -3.11 0.43
CA ASP A 140 7.42 -3.07 1.88
C ASP A 140 6.13 -3.37 2.64
N SER A 141 5.00 -2.85 2.16
CA SER A 141 3.67 -3.12 2.69
C SER A 141 3.29 -4.60 2.64
N VAL A 142 3.69 -5.32 1.59
CA VAL A 142 3.54 -6.79 1.50
C VAL A 142 4.28 -7.46 2.65
N VAL A 143 5.55 -7.13 2.84
CA VAL A 143 6.42 -7.72 3.87
C VAL A 143 5.87 -7.46 5.27
N ILE A 144 5.39 -6.24 5.51
CA ILE A 144 4.81 -5.84 6.80
C ILE A 144 3.49 -6.60 7.03
N LEU A 145 2.56 -6.58 6.09
CA LEU A 145 1.25 -7.23 6.25
C LEU A 145 1.33 -8.75 6.33
N GLU A 146 2.30 -9.38 5.66
CA GLU A 146 2.55 -10.82 5.81
C GLU A 146 2.99 -11.17 7.24
N GLN A 147 3.76 -10.30 7.90
CA GLN A 147 4.23 -10.48 9.28
C GLN A 147 3.20 -10.09 10.33
N THR A 148 2.26 -9.19 10.03
CA THR A 148 1.19 -8.82 10.95
C THR A 148 0.15 -9.93 11.06
N GLU A 149 -0.23 -10.33 12.27
CA GLU A 149 -1.27 -11.35 12.47
C GLU A 149 -2.59 -10.94 11.81
N ALA A 150 -3.31 -11.90 11.22
CA ALA A 150 -4.61 -11.62 10.61
C ALA A 150 -5.62 -11.14 11.67
N PRO A 151 -6.65 -10.36 11.32
CA PRO A 151 -7.73 -10.04 12.25
C PRO A 151 -8.42 -11.29 12.82
N THR A 152 -9.20 -11.16 13.90
CA THR A 152 -9.78 -12.33 14.59
C THR A 152 -11.20 -12.70 14.12
N PHE A 153 -11.79 -11.95 13.20
CA PHE A 153 -13.15 -12.17 12.72
C PHE A 153 -13.25 -13.18 11.55
N SER A 154 -14.45 -13.68 11.29
CA SER A 154 -14.70 -14.63 10.19
C SER A 154 -14.36 -14.03 8.83
N GLY A 155 -13.45 -14.67 8.08
CA GLY A 155 -12.99 -14.18 6.77
C GLY A 155 -11.74 -13.29 6.82
N ALA A 156 -11.17 -13.09 8.01
CA ALA A 156 -9.98 -12.27 8.21
C ALA A 156 -8.73 -12.77 7.46
N ASP A 157 -8.51 -14.10 7.36
CA ASP A 157 -7.40 -14.64 6.56
C ASP A 157 -7.52 -14.27 5.08
N THR A 158 -8.74 -14.36 4.54
CA THR A 158 -9.02 -13.96 3.16
C THR A 158 -8.82 -12.45 2.99
N LEU A 159 -9.22 -11.63 3.97
CA LEU A 159 -8.95 -10.20 3.95
C LEU A 159 -7.45 -9.93 3.91
N LYS A 160 -6.67 -10.53 4.82
CA LYS A 160 -5.21 -10.40 4.86
C LYS A 160 -4.58 -10.78 3.52
N GLN A 161 -4.92 -11.96 2.98
CA GLN A 161 -4.38 -12.43 1.70
C GLN A 161 -4.79 -11.53 0.53
N SER A 162 -6.02 -11.04 0.50
CA SER A 162 -6.49 -10.10 -0.53
C SER A 162 -5.75 -8.77 -0.45
N SER A 163 -5.55 -8.23 0.76
CA SER A 163 -4.77 -6.99 0.98
C SER A 163 -3.31 -7.15 0.57
N VAL A 164 -2.66 -8.25 0.97
CA VAL A 164 -1.29 -8.57 0.53
C VAL A 164 -1.22 -8.67 -0.99
N GLY A 165 -2.14 -9.41 -1.62
CA GLY A 165 -2.20 -9.55 -3.08
C GLY A 165 -2.41 -8.22 -3.81
N ARG A 166 -3.19 -7.29 -3.22
CA ARG A 166 -3.36 -5.93 -3.75
C ARG A 166 -2.03 -5.17 -3.75
N PHE A 167 -1.31 -5.14 -2.64
CA PHE A 167 -0.01 -4.47 -2.58
C PHE A 167 1.04 -5.11 -3.50
N GLN A 168 1.06 -6.45 -3.61
CA GLN A 168 1.91 -7.15 -4.59
C GLN A 168 1.61 -6.69 -6.03
N THR A 169 0.33 -6.59 -6.37
CA THR A 169 -0.12 -6.14 -7.68
C THR A 169 0.29 -4.69 -7.95
N LEU A 170 0.10 -3.80 -6.98
CA LEU A 170 0.52 -2.39 -7.10
C LEU A 170 2.04 -2.27 -7.26
N ALA A 171 2.82 -3.02 -6.47
CA ALA A 171 4.27 -3.06 -6.57
C ALA A 171 4.73 -3.45 -7.98
N ASP A 172 4.10 -4.46 -8.57
CA ASP A 172 4.41 -4.95 -9.91
C ASP A 172 4.01 -3.93 -11.00
N VAL A 173 2.78 -3.40 -10.95
CA VAL A 173 2.29 -2.43 -11.95
C VAL A 173 3.13 -1.15 -11.95
N TYR A 174 3.30 -0.51 -10.80
CA TYR A 174 4.10 0.73 -10.71
C TYR A 174 5.60 0.46 -10.91
N GLY A 175 6.10 -0.72 -10.53
CA GLY A 175 7.47 -1.15 -10.80
C GLY A 175 7.77 -1.30 -12.30
N ARG A 176 6.84 -1.83 -13.08
CA ARG A 176 6.94 -1.83 -14.55
C ARG A 176 6.67 -0.44 -15.16
N GLY A 177 5.71 0.29 -14.61
CA GLY A 177 5.34 1.63 -15.05
C GLY A 177 6.50 2.61 -14.96
N SER A 178 7.21 2.63 -13.84
CA SER A 178 8.41 3.45 -13.64
C SER A 178 9.49 3.16 -14.69
N GLN A 179 9.80 1.89 -14.95
CA GLN A 179 10.76 1.48 -15.97
C GLN A 179 10.31 1.88 -17.38
N THR A 180 9.03 1.73 -17.67
CA THR A 180 8.44 2.10 -18.97
C THR A 180 8.53 3.60 -19.21
N ILE A 181 8.17 4.41 -18.21
CA ILE A 181 8.25 5.88 -18.29
C ILE A 181 9.71 6.32 -18.38
N ALA A 182 10.62 5.74 -17.59
CA ALA A 182 12.04 6.08 -17.64
C ALA A 182 12.68 5.77 -19.01
N ALA A 183 12.22 4.72 -19.70
CA ALA A 183 12.71 4.34 -21.03
C ALA A 183 12.02 5.08 -22.19
N LEU A 184 10.97 5.85 -21.92
CA LEU A 184 10.18 6.52 -22.95
C LEU A 184 11.00 7.65 -23.60
N THR A 185 10.98 7.73 -24.93
CA THR A 185 11.47 8.91 -25.64
C THR A 185 10.33 9.92 -25.71
N VAL A 186 10.31 10.87 -24.78
CA VAL A 186 9.22 11.84 -24.65
C VAL A 186 9.49 13.00 -25.60
N THR A 187 8.57 13.23 -26.55
CA THR A 187 8.66 14.34 -27.52
C THR A 187 7.64 15.43 -27.24
N SER A 188 6.65 15.14 -26.41
CA SER A 188 5.60 16.06 -25.99
C SER A 188 5.08 15.71 -24.59
N GLU A 189 4.43 16.66 -23.93
CA GLU A 189 3.71 16.38 -22.67
C GLU A 189 2.62 15.32 -22.84
N GLN A 190 2.04 15.18 -24.04
CA GLN A 190 1.00 14.19 -24.30
C GLN A 190 1.55 12.77 -24.20
N ASP A 191 2.78 12.52 -24.69
CA ASP A 191 3.40 11.19 -24.62
C ASP A 191 3.54 10.74 -23.15
N LEU A 192 3.91 11.66 -22.27
CA LEU A 192 4.06 11.40 -20.84
C LEU A 192 2.71 11.17 -20.17
N ARG A 193 1.68 11.94 -20.53
CA ARG A 193 0.30 11.74 -20.02
C ARG A 193 -0.28 10.41 -20.45
N ASP A 194 -0.14 10.04 -21.72
CA ASP A 194 -0.64 8.76 -22.24
C ASP A 194 0.03 7.57 -21.53
N ALA A 195 1.33 7.67 -21.24
CA ALA A 195 2.05 6.65 -20.49
C ALA A 195 1.58 6.56 -19.02
N VAL A 196 1.37 7.70 -18.36
CA VAL A 196 0.80 7.76 -17.01
C VAL A 196 -0.61 7.16 -16.99
N ASP A 197 -1.49 7.57 -17.89
CA ASP A 197 -2.86 7.08 -18.00
C ASP A 197 -2.91 5.56 -18.23
N ALA A 198 -1.97 5.01 -19.00
CA ALA A 198 -1.84 3.57 -19.20
C ALA A 198 -1.48 2.83 -17.90
N VAL A 199 -0.51 3.34 -17.13
CA VAL A 199 -0.09 2.73 -15.86
C VAL A 199 -1.19 2.83 -14.81
N GLU A 200 -1.81 4.00 -14.64
CA GLU A 200 -2.91 4.20 -13.69
C GLU A 200 -4.15 3.38 -14.08
N GLY A 201 -4.41 3.25 -15.38
CA GLY A 201 -5.47 2.39 -15.91
C GLY A 201 -5.24 0.92 -15.61
N GLU A 202 -4.02 0.42 -15.77
CA GLU A 202 -3.63 -0.94 -15.39
C GLU A 202 -3.77 -1.17 -13.88
N ALA A 203 -3.27 -0.24 -13.06
CA ALA A 203 -3.36 -0.32 -11.60
C ALA A 203 -4.82 -0.38 -11.15
N THR A 204 -5.68 0.48 -11.70
CA THR A 204 -7.12 0.51 -11.41
C THR A 204 -7.81 -0.79 -11.79
N ALA A 205 -7.56 -1.28 -13.02
CA ALA A 205 -8.15 -2.52 -13.50
C ALA A 205 -7.73 -3.71 -12.62
N ALA A 206 -6.48 -3.73 -12.18
CA ALA A 206 -5.95 -4.79 -11.33
C ALA A 206 -6.57 -4.76 -9.92
N LEU A 207 -6.79 -3.57 -9.35
CA LEU A 207 -7.49 -3.41 -8.07
C LEU A 207 -8.97 -3.81 -8.13
N ASP A 208 -9.64 -3.55 -9.26
CA ASP A 208 -11.05 -3.91 -9.45
C ASP A 208 -11.26 -5.40 -9.77
N ALA A 209 -10.26 -6.07 -10.35
CA ALA A 209 -10.30 -7.51 -10.59
C ALA A 209 -10.17 -8.34 -9.30
N GLY A 210 -9.61 -7.77 -8.23
CA GLY A 210 -9.42 -8.44 -6.95
C GLY A 210 -10.75 -8.70 -6.21
N ALA A 211 -10.90 -9.90 -5.64
CA ALA A 211 -12.04 -10.23 -4.80
C ALA A 211 -12.13 -9.26 -3.60
N ARG A 212 -13.27 -8.57 -3.48
CA ARG A 212 -13.58 -7.73 -2.32
C ARG A 212 -14.05 -8.65 -1.19
N VAL A 213 -13.30 -8.66 -0.09
CA VAL A 213 -13.70 -9.38 1.11
C VAL A 213 -14.67 -8.50 1.88
N GLN A 214 -15.83 -9.06 2.25
CA GLN A 214 -16.81 -8.36 3.06
C GLN A 214 -16.26 -8.28 4.50
N VAL A 215 -15.95 -7.08 4.96
CA VAL A 215 -15.67 -6.81 6.37
C VAL A 215 -17.02 -6.61 7.08
N PRO A 216 -17.24 -7.20 8.26
CA PRO A 216 -18.44 -6.93 9.06
C PRO A 216 -18.61 -5.42 9.29
N ASP A 217 -19.85 -4.92 9.21
CA ASP A 217 -20.11 -3.47 9.24
C ASP A 217 -19.66 -2.79 10.54
N ASP A 218 -19.79 -3.49 11.67
CA ASP A 218 -19.32 -3.06 12.99
C ASP A 218 -17.79 -2.97 13.06
N ILE A 219 -17.09 -3.99 12.54
CA ILE A 219 -15.62 -3.98 12.44
C ILE A 219 -15.14 -2.88 11.50
N LEU A 220 -15.81 -2.68 10.36
CA LEU A 220 -15.46 -1.62 9.40
C LEU A 220 -15.69 -0.23 10.01
N ALA A 221 -16.81 -0.02 10.72
CA ALA A 221 -17.09 1.23 11.40
C ALA A 221 -16.05 1.55 12.47
N ALA A 222 -15.65 0.56 13.27
CA ALA A 222 -14.60 0.72 14.27
C ALA A 222 -13.22 0.96 13.62
N ALA A 223 -12.89 0.24 12.55
CA ALA A 223 -11.65 0.45 11.81
C ALA A 223 -11.56 1.86 11.19
N LYS A 224 -12.67 2.40 10.67
CA LYS A 224 -12.75 3.79 10.16
C LYS A 224 -12.49 4.84 11.24
N ALA A 225 -12.80 4.55 12.49
CA ALA A 225 -12.59 5.45 13.61
C ALA A 225 -11.12 5.49 14.08
N LEU A 226 -10.27 4.57 13.60
CA LEU A 226 -8.84 4.58 13.92
C LEU A 226 -8.16 5.79 13.26
N PRO A 227 -7.33 6.57 13.99
CA PRO A 227 -6.66 7.74 13.44
C PRO A 227 -5.82 7.44 12.18
N ALA A 228 -5.20 6.26 12.11
CA ALA A 228 -4.44 5.84 10.93
C ALA A 228 -5.30 5.61 9.69
N CYS A 229 -6.60 5.34 9.87
CA CYS A 229 -7.52 4.93 8.81
C CYS A 229 -8.48 6.03 8.34
N GLU A 230 -8.51 7.20 8.99
CA GLU A 230 -9.45 8.28 8.69
C GLU A 230 -9.44 8.68 7.20
N ASN A 231 -8.25 8.74 6.59
CA ASN A 231 -8.07 9.12 5.19
C ASN A 231 -8.00 7.92 4.22
N VAL A 232 -8.12 6.69 4.72
CA VAL A 232 -7.99 5.46 3.93
C VAL A 232 -9.33 4.74 3.81
N LEU A 233 -10.03 4.58 4.93
CA LEU A 233 -11.29 3.87 5.03
C LEU A 233 -12.50 4.83 5.14
N GLY A 234 -12.27 6.12 5.39
CA GLY A 234 -13.27 7.18 5.55
C GLY A 234 -14.34 7.20 4.47
#